data_AF-A0A0R2Q3R4-F1
#
_entry.id   AF-A0A0R2Q3R4-F1
#
_cell.length_a   1.000
_cell.length_b   1.000
_cell.length_c   1.000
_cell.angle_alpha   90.00
_cell.angle_beta   90.00
_cell.angle_gamma   90.00
#
_symmetry.space_group_name_H-M   'P 1'
#
loop_
_entity.id
_entity.type
_entity.pdbx_description
1 polymer ?
#
loop_
_entity_poly.entity_id
_entity_poly.type
_entity_poly.pdbx_seq_one_letter_code
_entity_poly.pdbx_strand_id
1 'polypeptide(L)'
;HGNAKTDDELEMAVKAGVGTIVIDNFDDIDRLERIVKGEQAVLVRIIPGVLPDTHLANATGQDDSKFGLSISDARVAIERLKASKKLRLDGLHLHLGSQIMSTQPFIQSIEAIASLGEFSVYDLGGGLGVRYTYKDSPPSIEEYLDALIATARKYLPSTAKILIEPGRSMVADAAVTLYRVVTIKRSLRTFVAIDGGMADNLEVSLYGQRFEATVANRVGGGELYSLVGRHCESGDILIDGVRLQDPKVGDIIAVPVTGAYCLTMANNYNGARRPPVVFCLDGLARAVVRRETYEDLLSRDLN
;
A
#
# COMPACT_ATOMS: atom_id res chain seq x y z
N HIS A 1 12.80 4.38 2.85
CA HIS A 1 12.68 2.95 2.49
C HIS A 1 13.07 2.74 1.03
N GLY A 2 13.20 1.47 0.59
CA GLY A 2 13.43 1.10 -0.82
C GLY A 2 14.47 -0.01 -0.93
N ASN A 3 14.25 -1.03 -1.77
CA ASN A 3 15.20 -2.14 -1.92
C ASN A 3 16.33 -1.87 -2.92
N ALA A 4 16.21 -0.81 -3.71
CA ALA A 4 17.15 -0.47 -4.78
C ALA A 4 17.36 1.06 -4.84
N LYS A 5 17.76 1.64 -3.71
CA LYS A 5 18.01 3.09 -3.62
C LYS A 5 19.20 3.46 -4.51
N THR A 6 19.01 4.44 -5.37
CA THR A 6 20.07 4.97 -6.23
C THR A 6 21.01 5.89 -5.44
N ASP A 7 22.23 6.11 -5.95
CA ASP A 7 23.15 7.10 -5.37
C ASP A 7 22.49 8.50 -5.35
N ASP A 8 21.79 8.89 -6.42
CA ASP A 8 21.08 10.17 -6.52
C ASP A 8 20.00 10.34 -5.43
N GLU A 9 19.21 9.28 -5.15
CA GLU A 9 18.20 9.31 -4.09
C GLU A 9 18.82 9.38 -2.70
N LEU A 10 19.92 8.65 -2.46
CA LEU A 10 20.64 8.69 -1.19
C LEU A 10 21.28 10.06 -0.97
N GLU A 11 21.93 10.62 -1.98
CA GLU A 11 22.51 11.97 -1.94
C GLU A 11 21.44 13.03 -1.71
N MET A 12 20.29 12.91 -2.39
CA MET A 12 19.15 13.79 -2.20
C MET A 12 18.63 13.71 -0.76
N ALA A 13 18.43 12.51 -0.22
CA ALA A 13 17.94 12.31 1.13
C ALA A 13 18.88 12.88 2.19
N VAL A 14 20.19 12.61 2.07
CA VAL A 14 21.22 13.13 2.98
C VAL A 14 21.32 14.66 2.88
N LYS A 15 21.31 15.21 1.66
CA LYS A 15 21.37 16.67 1.43
C LYS A 15 20.14 17.39 1.99
N ALA A 16 18.95 16.77 1.89
CA ALA A 16 17.72 17.31 2.43
C ALA A 16 17.62 17.19 3.96
N GLY A 17 18.53 16.45 4.60
CA GLY A 17 18.49 16.20 6.05
C GLY A 17 17.35 15.27 6.46
N VAL A 18 17.04 14.25 5.64
CA VAL A 18 16.04 13.23 5.99
C VAL A 18 16.46 12.56 7.29
N GLY A 19 15.55 12.58 8.28
CA GLY A 19 15.87 12.16 9.65
C GLY A 19 16.38 10.72 9.76
N THR A 20 15.83 9.78 8.98
CA THR A 20 16.17 8.36 9.07
C THR A 20 16.13 7.69 7.71
N ILE A 21 17.14 6.86 7.40
CA ILE A 21 17.16 6.00 6.21
C ILE A 21 17.11 4.53 6.66
N VAL A 22 16.10 3.80 6.17
CA VAL A 22 16.01 2.35 6.42
C VAL A 22 16.86 1.58 5.43
N ILE A 23 17.92 0.95 5.93
CA ILE A 23 18.83 0.05 5.22
C ILE A 23 18.07 -1.21 4.84
N ASP A 24 18.14 -1.57 3.56
CA ASP A 24 17.48 -2.76 3.02
C ASP A 24 18.50 -3.87 2.69
N ASN A 25 19.76 -3.51 2.40
CA ASN A 25 20.83 -4.45 2.04
C ASN A 25 22.24 -3.87 2.36
N PHE A 26 23.30 -4.65 2.13
CA PHE A 26 24.68 -4.20 2.38
C PHE A 26 25.16 -3.10 1.42
N ASP A 27 24.66 -3.06 0.17
CA ASP A 27 25.02 -2.01 -0.78
C ASP A 27 24.55 -0.62 -0.31
N ASP A 28 23.40 -0.55 0.36
CA ASP A 28 22.95 0.69 1.01
C ASP A 28 23.98 1.20 2.03
N ILE A 29 24.55 0.28 2.85
CA ILE A 29 25.56 0.63 3.86
C ILE A 29 26.82 1.15 3.16
N ASP A 30 27.33 0.44 2.15
CA ASP A 30 28.51 0.85 1.37
C ASP A 30 28.33 2.26 0.77
N ARG A 31 27.20 2.51 0.13
CA ARG A 31 26.90 3.78 -0.54
C ARG A 31 26.74 4.90 0.47
N LEU A 32 26.01 4.67 1.56
CA LEU A 32 25.80 5.68 2.60
C LEU A 32 27.10 6.03 3.33
N GLU A 33 27.96 5.07 3.63
CA GLU A 33 29.27 5.35 4.24
C GLU A 33 30.17 6.20 3.33
N ARG A 34 29.99 6.12 2.01
CA ARG A 34 30.67 6.99 1.04
C ARG A 34 30.02 8.38 0.98
N ILE A 35 28.70 8.44 0.84
CA ILE A 35 27.91 9.68 0.59
C ILE A 35 27.85 10.58 1.82
N VAL A 36 27.63 10.00 3.00
CA VAL A 36 27.41 10.77 4.23
C VAL A 36 28.71 11.47 4.64
N LYS A 37 28.62 12.78 4.87
CA LYS A 37 29.75 13.62 5.35
C LYS A 37 29.73 13.84 6.87
N GLY A 38 28.56 13.74 7.49
CA GLY A 38 28.35 13.85 8.93
C GLY A 38 27.89 12.52 9.53
N GLU A 39 26.86 12.58 10.35
CA GLU A 39 26.18 11.40 10.89
C GLU A 39 24.76 11.31 10.33
N GLN A 40 24.35 10.13 9.87
CA GLN A 40 23.00 9.83 9.39
C GLN A 40 22.39 8.73 10.26
N ALA A 41 21.19 8.96 10.79
CA ALA A 41 20.47 7.92 11.50
C ALA A 41 19.90 6.87 10.53
N VAL A 42 20.02 5.61 10.90
CA VAL A 42 19.53 4.48 10.11
C VAL A 42 18.76 3.47 10.96
N LEU A 43 17.82 2.78 10.32
CA LEU A 43 17.26 1.52 10.81
C LEU A 43 17.69 0.38 9.88
N VAL A 44 17.71 -0.85 10.37
CA VAL A 44 17.91 -2.04 9.53
C VAL A 44 16.58 -2.76 9.33
N ARG A 45 16.16 -2.92 8.07
CA ARG A 45 14.98 -3.71 7.71
C ARG A 45 15.28 -5.19 7.82
N ILE A 46 14.43 -5.90 8.55
CA ILE A 46 14.58 -7.33 8.81
C ILE A 46 13.43 -8.11 8.21
N ILE A 47 13.76 -9.29 7.68
CA ILE A 47 12.82 -10.36 7.35
C ILE A 47 12.66 -11.22 8.61
N PRO A 48 11.50 -11.18 9.30
CA PRO A 48 11.34 -11.90 10.56
C PRO A 48 11.05 -13.39 10.38
N GLY A 49 10.91 -13.88 9.15
CA GLY A 49 10.52 -15.28 8.86
C GLY A 49 9.07 -15.61 9.23
N VAL A 50 8.21 -14.59 9.33
CA VAL A 50 6.79 -14.72 9.69
C VAL A 50 5.92 -14.53 8.46
N LEU A 51 5.05 -15.50 8.19
CA LEU A 51 4.10 -15.47 7.08
C LEU A 51 2.71 -15.02 7.56
N PRO A 52 2.20 -13.86 7.11
CA PRO A 52 0.79 -13.55 7.27
C PRO A 52 -0.05 -14.39 6.30
N ASP A 53 -1.19 -14.92 6.74
CA ASP A 53 -2.20 -15.57 5.90
C ASP A 53 -2.85 -14.54 4.96
N THR A 54 -2.15 -14.17 3.89
CA THR A 54 -2.56 -13.23 2.85
C THR A 54 -2.22 -13.79 1.47
N HIS A 55 -2.81 -13.24 0.41
CA HIS A 55 -2.47 -13.65 -0.96
C HIS A 55 -0.95 -13.53 -1.20
N LEU A 56 -0.33 -14.53 -1.84
CA LEU A 56 1.13 -14.61 -2.07
C LEU A 56 1.72 -13.33 -2.69
N ALA A 57 0.97 -12.63 -3.54
CA ALA A 57 1.39 -11.36 -4.13
C ALA A 57 1.60 -10.21 -3.12
N ASN A 58 1.03 -10.33 -1.91
CA ASN A 58 1.04 -9.31 -0.85
C ASN A 58 1.94 -9.67 0.34
N ALA A 59 2.57 -10.85 0.34
CA ALA A 59 3.43 -11.31 1.42
C ALA A 59 4.90 -10.91 1.15
N THR A 60 5.52 -10.15 2.08
CA THR A 60 6.93 -9.72 1.95
C THR A 60 7.85 -10.31 3.02
N GLY A 61 7.33 -11.11 3.95
CA GLY A 61 8.06 -11.68 5.09
C GLY A 61 8.79 -13.01 4.86
N GLN A 62 9.01 -13.42 3.60
CA GLN A 62 9.72 -14.65 3.24
C GLN A 62 11.24 -14.46 3.20
N ASP A 63 12.01 -15.53 3.46
CA ASP A 63 13.47 -15.55 3.20
C ASP A 63 13.81 -15.35 1.72
N ASP A 64 12.88 -15.64 0.80
CA ASP A 64 12.95 -15.33 -0.64
C ASP A 64 12.29 -13.98 -0.97
N SER A 65 12.41 -13.02 -0.05
CA SER A 65 11.95 -11.64 -0.26
C SER A 65 13.09 -10.80 -0.82
N LYS A 66 12.78 -9.94 -1.80
CA LYS A 66 13.73 -8.93 -2.28
C LYS A 66 14.01 -7.78 -1.30
N PHE A 67 13.41 -7.83 -0.11
CA PHE A 67 13.38 -6.73 0.84
C PHE A 67 14.02 -7.12 2.17
N GLY A 68 14.93 -6.26 2.66
CA GLY A 68 15.51 -6.40 3.98
C GLY A 68 16.51 -7.55 4.10
N LEU A 69 17.00 -7.74 5.32
CA LEU A 69 18.01 -8.75 5.64
C LEU A 69 17.40 -9.90 6.44
N SER A 70 17.87 -11.12 6.17
CA SER A 70 17.63 -12.27 7.04
C SER A 70 18.11 -11.96 8.47
N ILE A 71 17.61 -12.68 9.48
CA ILE A 71 18.08 -12.51 10.88
C ILE A 71 19.62 -12.69 10.98
N SER A 72 20.20 -13.64 10.23
CA SER A 72 21.66 -13.84 10.21
C SER A 72 22.40 -12.65 9.61
N ASP A 73 21.95 -12.14 8.46
CA ASP A 73 22.61 -11.01 7.79
C ASP A 73 22.40 -9.71 8.56
N ALA A 74 21.25 -9.55 9.20
CA ALA A 74 20.96 -8.41 10.07
C ALA A 74 21.97 -8.35 11.22
N ARG A 75 22.35 -9.48 11.83
CA ARG A 75 23.41 -9.47 12.87
C ARG A 75 24.74 -8.95 12.34
N VAL A 76 25.12 -9.36 11.13
CA VAL A 76 26.37 -8.88 10.49
C VAL A 76 26.27 -7.38 10.20
N ALA A 77 25.15 -6.92 9.65
CA ALA A 77 24.92 -5.50 9.37
C ALA A 77 24.90 -4.65 10.65
N ILE A 78 24.26 -5.12 11.72
CA ILE A 78 24.21 -4.45 13.03
C ILE A 78 25.62 -4.24 13.57
N GLU A 79 26.47 -5.28 13.57
CA GLU A 79 27.84 -5.15 14.07
C GLU A 79 28.68 -4.20 13.21
N ARG A 80 28.51 -4.24 11.88
CA ARG A 80 29.15 -3.27 10.98
C ARG A 80 28.72 -1.83 11.28
N LEU A 81 27.42 -1.59 11.44
CA LEU A 81 26.87 -0.27 11.69
C LEU A 81 27.28 0.30 13.05
N LYS A 82 27.39 -0.54 14.10
CA LYS A 82 27.95 -0.13 15.39
C LYS A 82 29.38 0.38 15.31
N ALA A 83 30.17 -0.12 14.36
CA ALA A 83 31.54 0.33 14.12
C ALA A 83 31.63 1.55 13.16
N SER A 84 30.52 1.94 12.53
CA SER A 84 30.49 3.03 11.58
C SER A 84 30.61 4.39 12.29
N LYS A 85 31.43 5.28 11.73
CA LYS A 85 31.57 6.67 12.23
C LYS A 85 30.59 7.65 11.55
N LYS A 86 29.83 7.17 10.58
CA LYS A 86 28.94 7.99 9.74
C LYS A 86 27.48 7.57 9.84
N LEU A 87 27.21 6.31 10.15
CA LEU A 87 25.85 5.78 10.23
C LEU A 87 25.55 5.45 11.68
N ARG A 88 24.56 6.14 12.25
CA ARG A 88 24.09 5.88 13.61
C ARG A 88 22.93 4.91 13.57
N LEU A 89 23.15 3.70 14.08
CA LEU A 89 22.11 2.68 14.17
C LEU A 89 21.14 3.01 15.32
N ASP A 90 19.98 3.59 14.98
CA ASP A 90 18.94 3.92 15.97
C ASP A 90 18.08 2.69 16.29
N GLY A 91 17.94 1.75 15.34
CA GLY A 91 17.28 0.47 15.58
C GLY A 91 16.81 -0.30 14.36
N LEU A 92 15.65 -0.94 14.47
CA LEU A 92 15.20 -2.00 13.56
C LEU A 92 13.86 -1.66 12.90
N HIS A 93 13.65 -2.17 11.68
CA HIS A 93 12.42 -2.03 10.90
C HIS A 93 11.88 -3.40 10.47
N LEU A 94 10.55 -3.53 10.47
CA LEU A 94 9.82 -4.70 9.98
C LEU A 94 8.76 -4.30 8.97
N HIS A 95 8.49 -5.18 8.00
CA HIS A 95 7.29 -5.08 7.18
C HIS A 95 6.84 -6.47 6.70
N LEU A 96 5.68 -6.91 7.19
CA LEU A 96 5.18 -8.27 7.00
C LEU A 96 4.45 -8.48 5.66
N GLY A 97 3.90 -7.41 5.11
CA GLY A 97 3.10 -7.42 3.90
C GLY A 97 1.91 -6.48 4.00
N SER A 98 0.92 -6.70 3.14
CA SER A 98 -0.30 -5.87 3.08
C SER A 98 -1.55 -6.73 3.31
N GLN A 99 -2.61 -6.07 3.78
CA GLN A 99 -3.95 -6.64 3.88
C GLN A 99 -4.05 -7.80 4.89
N ILE A 100 -3.33 -7.67 6.01
CA ILE A 100 -3.26 -8.65 7.08
C ILE A 100 -4.54 -8.58 7.93
N MET A 101 -5.23 -9.72 8.06
CA MET A 101 -6.55 -9.84 8.68
C MET A 101 -6.51 -10.36 10.12
N SER A 102 -5.34 -10.45 10.74
CA SER A 102 -5.17 -10.87 12.14
C SER A 102 -3.97 -10.19 12.79
N THR A 103 -3.95 -10.14 14.12
CA THR A 103 -2.85 -9.52 14.88
C THR A 103 -1.67 -10.48 15.09
N GLN A 104 -1.88 -11.78 14.93
CA GLN A 104 -0.90 -12.82 15.25
C GLN A 104 0.45 -12.68 14.50
N PRO A 105 0.48 -12.38 13.18
CA PRO A 105 1.74 -12.20 12.47
C PRO A 105 2.58 -11.04 13.03
N PHE A 106 1.91 -9.95 13.41
CA PHE A 106 2.59 -8.80 14.02
C PHE A 106 3.24 -9.16 15.36
N ILE A 107 2.51 -9.90 16.21
CA ILE A 107 3.02 -10.37 17.50
C ILE A 107 4.29 -11.21 17.30
N GLN A 108 4.22 -12.22 16.43
CA GLN A 108 5.36 -13.11 16.14
C GLN A 108 6.57 -12.35 15.59
N SER A 109 6.33 -11.30 14.79
CA SER A 109 7.41 -10.51 14.21
C SER A 109 8.17 -9.68 15.24
N ILE A 110 7.48 -9.13 16.24
CA ILE A 110 8.11 -8.40 17.36
C ILE A 110 8.98 -9.37 18.17
N GLU A 111 8.48 -10.58 18.44
CA GLU A 111 9.21 -11.62 19.15
C GLU A 111 10.52 -11.98 18.42
N ALA A 112 10.45 -12.11 17.09
CA ALA A 112 11.60 -12.44 16.26
C ALA A 112 12.72 -11.39 16.35
N ILE A 113 12.37 -10.10 16.21
CA ILE A 113 13.38 -9.02 16.22
C ILE A 113 13.93 -8.70 17.60
N ALA A 114 13.20 -9.02 18.68
CA ALA A 114 13.71 -8.86 20.04
C ALA A 114 14.99 -9.69 20.27
N SER A 115 15.16 -10.80 19.53
CA SER A 115 16.36 -11.64 19.59
C SER A 115 17.63 -10.99 18.98
N LEU A 116 17.50 -9.85 18.31
CA LEU A 116 18.62 -9.15 17.65
C LEU A 116 19.34 -8.14 18.57
N GLY A 117 18.76 -7.85 19.73
CA GLY A 117 19.30 -6.93 20.72
C GLY A 117 18.34 -5.79 21.07
N GLU A 118 18.82 -4.90 21.96
CA GLU A 118 18.07 -3.73 22.43
C GLU A 118 18.44 -2.49 21.62
N PHE A 119 17.43 -1.78 21.12
CA PHE A 119 17.58 -0.57 20.30
C PHE A 119 16.67 0.55 20.79
N SER A 120 16.98 1.79 20.39
CA SER A 120 16.19 2.97 20.77
C SER A 120 14.90 3.10 19.95
N VAL A 121 14.86 2.54 18.74
CA VAL A 121 13.70 2.62 17.84
C VAL A 121 13.36 1.24 17.28
N TYR A 122 12.08 0.88 17.32
CA TYR A 122 11.54 -0.25 16.59
C TYR A 122 10.39 0.23 15.72
N ASP A 123 10.58 0.14 14.42
CA ASP A 123 9.53 0.39 13.45
C ASP A 123 8.87 -0.93 13.06
N LEU A 124 7.62 -1.08 13.45
CA LEU A 124 6.85 -2.32 13.28
C LEU A 124 6.10 -2.34 11.93
N GLY A 125 6.31 -1.34 11.09
CA GLY A 125 5.76 -1.25 9.75
C GLY A 125 4.25 -1.06 9.71
N GLY A 126 3.68 -1.29 8.54
CA GLY A 126 2.25 -1.26 8.28
C GLY A 126 1.68 -2.64 7.94
N GLY A 127 0.56 -2.64 7.21
CA GLY A 127 -0.02 -3.85 6.64
C GLY A 127 -1.37 -4.26 7.20
N LEU A 128 -1.87 -3.57 8.23
CA LEU A 128 -3.23 -3.78 8.75
C LEU A 128 -4.24 -3.71 7.60
N GLY A 129 -5.06 -4.75 7.50
CA GLY A 129 -6.07 -4.86 6.46
C GLY A 129 -7.23 -3.91 6.63
N VAL A 130 -7.96 -3.71 5.54
CA VAL A 130 -9.24 -2.99 5.52
C VAL A 130 -10.33 -3.87 4.93
N ARG A 131 -11.59 -3.51 5.17
CA ARG A 131 -12.72 -4.26 4.65
C ARG A 131 -13.06 -3.80 3.23
N TYR A 132 -12.60 -4.51 2.20
CA TYR A 132 -13.00 -4.24 0.81
C TYR A 132 -14.33 -4.86 0.43
N THR A 133 -14.56 -6.08 0.92
CA THR A 133 -15.75 -6.88 0.64
C THR A 133 -16.54 -7.17 1.91
N TYR A 134 -17.78 -7.61 1.75
CA TYR A 134 -18.60 -7.99 2.91
C TYR A 134 -18.00 -9.17 3.70
N LYS A 135 -17.10 -9.95 3.09
CA LYS A 135 -16.44 -11.11 3.71
C LYS A 135 -15.19 -10.75 4.51
N ASP A 136 -14.61 -9.58 4.27
CA ASP A 136 -13.42 -9.16 4.98
C ASP A 136 -13.77 -8.75 6.41
N SER A 137 -12.93 -9.15 7.36
CA SER A 137 -13.09 -8.86 8.79
C SER A 137 -11.72 -8.57 9.41
N PRO A 138 -11.09 -7.42 9.09
CA PRO A 138 -9.83 -7.04 9.69
C PRO A 138 -10.01 -6.73 11.19
N PRO A 139 -8.93 -6.80 12.00
CA PRO A 139 -8.94 -6.26 13.36
C PRO A 139 -9.25 -4.76 13.33
N SER A 140 -9.92 -4.28 14.38
CA SER A 140 -10.00 -2.83 14.63
C SER A 140 -8.60 -2.23 14.86
N ILE A 141 -8.51 -0.90 14.70
CA ILE A 141 -7.25 -0.17 14.96
C ILE A 141 -6.85 -0.36 16.43
N GLU A 142 -7.83 -0.34 17.34
CA GLU A 142 -7.64 -0.57 18.77
C GLU A 142 -7.08 -1.96 19.06
N GLU A 143 -7.70 -3.03 18.52
CA GLU A 143 -7.20 -4.41 18.70
C GLU A 143 -5.78 -4.58 18.14
N TYR A 144 -5.50 -3.96 17.00
CA TYR A 144 -4.17 -3.95 16.40
C TYR A 144 -3.13 -3.26 17.30
N LEU A 145 -3.42 -2.04 17.75
CA LEU A 145 -2.50 -1.26 18.59
C LEU A 145 -2.30 -1.91 19.96
N ASP A 146 -3.36 -2.42 20.59
CA ASP A 146 -3.28 -3.12 21.87
C ASP A 146 -2.38 -4.36 21.77
N ALA A 147 -2.52 -5.15 20.70
CA ALA A 147 -1.68 -6.32 20.45
C ALA A 147 -0.20 -5.95 20.24
N LEU A 148 0.08 -4.88 19.46
CA LEU A 148 1.44 -4.39 19.26
C LEU A 148 2.06 -3.89 20.56
N ILE A 149 1.36 -3.03 21.30
CA ILE A 149 1.87 -2.41 22.52
C ILE A 149 2.07 -3.45 23.63
N ALA A 150 1.14 -4.38 23.80
CA ALA A 150 1.26 -5.46 24.79
C ALA A 150 2.50 -6.33 24.50
N THR A 151 2.71 -6.69 23.23
CA THR A 151 3.87 -7.48 22.81
C THR A 151 5.16 -6.69 22.93
N ALA A 152 5.18 -5.42 22.49
CA ALA A 152 6.34 -4.53 22.62
C ALA A 152 6.76 -4.37 24.09
N ARG A 153 5.82 -4.16 25.01
CA ARG A 153 6.11 -4.08 26.46
C ARG A 153 6.70 -5.36 27.04
N LYS A 154 6.41 -6.51 26.44
CA LYS A 154 6.90 -7.81 26.91
C LYS A 154 8.32 -8.11 26.41
N TYR A 155 8.66 -7.69 25.18
CA TYR A 155 9.87 -8.13 24.50
C TYR A 155 10.88 -7.02 24.18
N LEU A 156 10.46 -5.75 24.19
CA LEU A 156 11.30 -4.61 23.81
C LEU A 156 11.61 -3.72 25.04
N PRO A 157 12.71 -2.94 25.01
CA PRO A 157 13.03 -2.02 26.08
C PRO A 157 11.90 -1.02 26.36
N SER A 158 11.62 -0.72 27.62
CA SER A 158 10.57 0.22 28.02
C SER A 158 10.82 1.67 27.56
N THR A 159 12.08 1.99 27.24
CA THR A 159 12.52 3.28 26.68
C THR A 159 12.45 3.33 25.16
N ALA A 160 12.18 2.21 24.49
CA ALA A 160 12.18 2.15 23.04
C ALA A 160 10.99 2.94 22.46
N LYS A 161 11.29 3.73 21.43
CA LYS A 161 10.26 4.39 20.62
C LYS A 161 9.70 3.38 19.61
N ILE A 162 8.40 3.19 19.64
CA ILE A 162 7.68 2.35 18.68
C ILE A 162 7.13 3.21 17.55
N LEU A 163 7.40 2.81 16.31
CA LEU A 163 6.83 3.40 15.08
C LEU A 163 5.95 2.36 14.37
N ILE A 164 4.98 2.86 13.60
CA ILE A 164 4.14 2.09 12.68
C ILE A 164 3.95 2.87 11.38
N GLU A 165 3.66 2.17 10.28
CA GLU A 165 3.59 2.75 8.93
C GLU A 165 2.22 2.45 8.25
N PRO A 166 1.09 2.83 8.84
CA PRO A 166 -0.21 2.53 8.25
C PRO A 166 -0.38 3.33 6.95
N GLY A 167 -0.64 2.64 5.85
CA GLY A 167 -1.00 3.27 4.57
C GLY A 167 -2.47 3.01 4.27
N ARG A 168 -2.75 1.79 3.82
CA ARG A 168 -4.10 1.32 3.46
C ARG A 168 -5.13 1.59 4.55
N SER A 169 -4.83 1.19 5.78
CA SER A 169 -5.74 1.34 6.93
C SER A 169 -6.02 2.79 7.34
N MET A 170 -5.24 3.77 6.87
CA MET A 170 -5.53 5.18 7.13
C MET A 170 -6.42 5.84 6.08
N VAL A 171 -6.31 5.42 4.81
CA VAL A 171 -6.87 6.21 3.69
C VAL A 171 -7.80 5.43 2.78
N ALA A 172 -7.84 4.10 2.84
CA ALA A 172 -8.59 3.31 1.87
C ALA A 172 -10.09 3.60 1.93
N ASP A 173 -10.68 3.60 3.12
CA ASP A 173 -12.11 3.84 3.36
C ASP A 173 -12.52 5.32 3.26
N ALA A 174 -11.55 6.24 3.22
CA ALA A 174 -11.79 7.67 3.09
C ALA A 174 -12.22 8.11 1.67
N ALA A 175 -12.17 7.21 0.68
CA ALA A 175 -12.57 7.54 -0.69
C ALA A 175 -13.43 6.47 -1.37
N VAL A 176 -14.22 6.95 -2.32
CA VAL A 176 -15.02 6.15 -3.25
C VAL A 176 -14.70 6.62 -4.68
N THR A 177 -14.65 5.69 -5.64
CA THR A 177 -14.55 6.04 -7.06
C THR A 177 -15.94 5.99 -7.67
N LEU A 178 -16.30 7.05 -8.38
CA LEU A 178 -17.58 7.18 -9.06
C LEU A 178 -17.38 7.02 -10.56
N TYR A 179 -18.20 6.17 -11.17
CA TYR A 179 -18.19 5.94 -12.60
C TYR A 179 -19.56 6.15 -13.19
N ARG A 180 -19.63 6.55 -14.46
CA ARG A 180 -20.87 6.56 -15.23
C ARG A 180 -21.01 5.25 -16.00
N VAL A 181 -22.19 4.64 -15.96
CA VAL A 181 -22.54 3.53 -16.86
C VAL A 181 -22.63 4.05 -18.29
N VAL A 182 -21.80 3.51 -19.18
CA VAL A 182 -21.74 3.91 -20.60
C VAL A 182 -22.61 2.98 -21.45
N THR A 183 -22.49 1.68 -21.23
CA THR A 183 -23.15 0.67 -22.07
C THR A 183 -23.58 -0.52 -21.20
N ILE A 184 -24.75 -1.08 -21.50
CA ILE A 184 -25.20 -2.35 -20.91
C ILE A 184 -25.39 -3.37 -22.02
N LYS A 185 -24.63 -4.46 -21.98
CA LYS A 185 -24.70 -5.54 -22.97
C LYS A 185 -25.34 -6.77 -22.34
N ARG A 186 -26.54 -7.12 -22.81
CA ARG A 186 -27.26 -8.33 -22.38
C ARG A 186 -26.81 -9.52 -23.24
N SER A 187 -26.34 -10.57 -22.58
CA SER A 187 -25.89 -11.84 -23.17
C SER A 187 -26.16 -12.96 -22.15
N LEU A 188 -25.49 -14.12 -22.24
CA LEU A 188 -25.50 -15.17 -21.21
C LEU A 188 -25.18 -14.61 -19.82
N ARG A 189 -24.27 -13.63 -19.76
CA ARG A 189 -24.06 -12.73 -18.62
C ARG A 189 -24.32 -11.29 -19.07
N THR A 190 -24.86 -10.47 -18.18
CA THR A 190 -25.08 -9.05 -18.48
C THR A 190 -23.88 -8.24 -18.01
N PHE A 191 -23.27 -7.53 -18.95
CA PHE A 191 -22.15 -6.63 -18.70
C PHE A 191 -22.64 -5.20 -18.51
N VAL A 192 -22.14 -4.54 -17.48
CA VAL A 192 -22.34 -3.11 -17.21
C VAL A 192 -20.98 -2.44 -17.40
N ALA A 193 -20.80 -1.74 -18.52
CA ALA A 193 -19.55 -1.07 -18.86
C ALA A 193 -19.55 0.37 -18.31
N ILE A 194 -18.48 0.73 -17.61
CA ILE A 194 -18.28 2.04 -16.99
C ILE A 194 -17.24 2.89 -17.73
N ASP A 195 -17.18 4.20 -17.43
CA ASP A 195 -16.28 5.17 -18.08
C ASP A 195 -14.85 5.22 -17.50
N GLY A 196 -14.49 4.24 -16.67
CA GLY A 196 -13.13 3.99 -16.16
C GLY A 196 -12.70 2.53 -16.35
N GLY A 197 -11.84 2.01 -15.48
CA GLY A 197 -11.39 0.62 -15.52
C GLY A 197 -9.97 0.44 -14.98
N MET A 198 -9.23 -0.53 -15.53
CA MET A 198 -7.87 -0.87 -15.09
C MET A 198 -6.86 0.29 -15.14
N ALA A 199 -7.14 1.35 -15.89
CA ALA A 199 -6.28 2.54 -15.91
C ALA A 199 -6.39 3.40 -14.64
N ASP A 200 -7.51 3.36 -13.93
CA ASP A 200 -7.73 4.12 -12.69
C ASP A 200 -7.83 3.22 -11.45
N ASN A 201 -8.13 1.93 -11.64
CA ASN A 201 -8.02 0.91 -10.60
C ASN A 201 -7.31 -0.35 -11.13
N LEU A 202 -5.98 -0.32 -11.10
CA LEU A 202 -5.14 -1.43 -11.54
C LEU A 202 -5.08 -2.58 -10.51
N GLU A 203 -5.51 -2.37 -9.25
CA GLU A 203 -5.42 -3.39 -8.19
C GLU A 203 -6.18 -4.67 -8.54
N VAL A 204 -7.29 -4.56 -9.26
CA VAL A 204 -8.09 -5.72 -9.67
C VAL A 204 -7.29 -6.61 -10.63
N SER A 205 -6.72 -6.03 -11.68
CA SER A 205 -5.97 -6.80 -12.69
C SER A 205 -4.59 -7.23 -12.17
N LEU A 206 -3.94 -6.44 -11.31
CA LEU A 206 -2.59 -6.70 -10.82
C LEU A 206 -2.56 -7.68 -9.64
N TYR A 207 -3.47 -7.54 -8.69
CA TYR A 207 -3.47 -8.31 -7.44
C TYR A 207 -4.69 -9.23 -7.30
N GLY A 208 -5.68 -9.14 -8.19
CA GLY A 208 -6.96 -9.81 -7.99
C GLY A 208 -7.76 -9.20 -6.83
N GLN A 209 -7.47 -7.94 -6.44
CA GLN A 209 -8.18 -7.27 -5.36
C GLN A 209 -9.67 -7.22 -5.69
N ARG A 210 -10.50 -7.69 -4.76
CA ARG A 210 -11.95 -7.63 -4.92
C ARG A 210 -12.49 -6.36 -4.30
N PHE A 211 -13.50 -5.79 -4.95
CA PHE A 211 -14.25 -4.63 -4.47
C PHE A 211 -15.75 -4.96 -4.48
N GLU A 212 -16.52 -4.17 -3.76
CA GLU A 212 -17.96 -4.09 -3.91
C GLU A 212 -18.32 -2.89 -4.80
N ALA A 213 -19.52 -2.88 -5.36
CA ALA A 213 -20.05 -1.68 -5.98
C ALA A 213 -21.56 -1.60 -5.83
N THR A 214 -22.09 -0.40 -6.02
CA THR A 214 -23.53 -0.18 -6.01
C THR A 214 -23.92 0.97 -6.93
N VAL A 215 -25.19 1.03 -7.31
CA VAL A 215 -25.71 2.23 -7.97
C VAL A 215 -25.85 3.31 -6.89
N ALA A 216 -25.19 4.46 -7.06
CA ALA A 216 -24.94 5.42 -5.99
C ALA A 216 -26.20 5.91 -5.26
N ASN A 217 -27.35 5.97 -5.96
CA ASN A 217 -28.64 6.38 -5.40
C ASN A 217 -29.62 5.22 -5.16
N ARG A 218 -29.19 3.95 -5.34
CA ARG A 218 -30.00 2.73 -5.18
C ARG A 218 -29.15 1.61 -4.58
N VAL A 219 -28.85 1.76 -3.29
CA VAL A 219 -27.88 0.92 -2.57
C VAL A 219 -28.46 -0.46 -2.21
N GLY A 220 -27.62 -1.50 -2.33
CA GLY A 220 -27.88 -2.88 -1.87
C GLY A 220 -28.74 -3.71 -2.83
N GLY A 221 -28.81 -5.04 -2.66
CA GLY A 221 -29.70 -5.90 -3.46
C GLY A 221 -29.46 -5.89 -4.99
N GLY A 222 -30.45 -6.38 -5.74
CA GLY A 222 -30.40 -6.45 -7.21
C GLY A 222 -29.85 -7.75 -7.78
N GLU A 223 -29.79 -7.80 -9.11
CA GLU A 223 -29.33 -8.94 -9.90
C GLU A 223 -27.80 -8.94 -10.04
N LEU A 224 -27.24 -10.09 -10.42
CA LEU A 224 -25.81 -10.23 -10.66
C LEU A 224 -25.40 -9.72 -12.04
N TYR A 225 -24.35 -8.90 -12.08
CA TYR A 225 -23.75 -8.35 -13.29
C TYR A 225 -22.23 -8.51 -13.27
N SER A 226 -21.62 -8.44 -14.45
CA SER A 226 -20.18 -8.22 -14.60
C SER A 226 -19.94 -6.73 -14.84
N LEU A 227 -19.31 -6.05 -13.88
CA LEU A 227 -18.91 -4.65 -13.99
C LEU A 227 -17.54 -4.57 -14.65
N VAL A 228 -17.47 -3.94 -15.82
CA VAL A 228 -16.28 -3.92 -16.68
C VAL A 228 -15.89 -2.50 -17.05
N GLY A 229 -14.60 -2.29 -17.29
CA GLY A 229 -14.11 -1.00 -17.78
C GLY A 229 -14.31 -0.82 -19.28
N ARG A 230 -13.66 0.23 -19.81
CA ARG A 230 -13.74 0.66 -21.22
C ARG A 230 -12.51 0.30 -22.07
N HIS A 231 -11.52 -0.39 -21.51
CA HIS A 231 -10.26 -0.67 -22.20
C HIS A 231 -10.40 -1.87 -23.16
N CYS A 232 -9.49 -1.96 -24.14
CA CYS A 232 -9.50 -3.03 -25.13
C CYS A 232 -9.00 -4.38 -24.61
N GLU A 233 -8.62 -4.46 -23.33
CA GLU A 233 -8.09 -5.68 -22.72
C GLU A 233 -9.23 -6.51 -22.15
N SER A 234 -9.23 -7.81 -22.43
CA SER A 234 -10.27 -8.74 -21.95
C SER A 234 -10.31 -8.85 -20.41
N GLY A 235 -9.16 -8.58 -19.78
CA GLY A 235 -8.97 -8.52 -18.33
C GLY A 235 -9.41 -7.21 -17.66
N ASP A 236 -9.96 -6.24 -18.39
CA ASP A 236 -10.53 -5.00 -17.83
C ASP A 236 -11.91 -5.24 -17.19
N ILE A 237 -11.91 -6.14 -16.21
CA ILE A 237 -13.07 -6.52 -15.42
C ILE A 237 -12.83 -5.99 -14.02
N LEU A 238 -13.67 -5.07 -13.56
CA LEU A 238 -13.55 -4.49 -12.23
C LEU A 238 -14.13 -5.43 -11.17
N ILE A 239 -15.34 -5.96 -11.41
CA ILE A 239 -16.00 -6.90 -10.50
C ILE A 239 -16.83 -7.89 -11.33
N ASP A 240 -16.49 -9.17 -11.25
CA ASP A 240 -17.33 -10.24 -11.81
C ASP A 240 -18.26 -10.80 -10.74
N GLY A 241 -19.58 -10.60 -10.92
CA GLY A 241 -20.60 -11.00 -9.95
C GLY A 241 -20.95 -9.93 -8.92
N VAL A 242 -21.08 -8.67 -9.33
CA VAL A 242 -21.60 -7.60 -8.48
C VAL A 242 -23.13 -7.56 -8.49
N ARG A 243 -23.76 -7.26 -7.35
CA ARG A 243 -25.21 -7.04 -7.28
C ARG A 243 -25.56 -5.57 -7.50
N LEU A 244 -26.39 -5.26 -8.50
CA LEU A 244 -26.83 -3.89 -8.82
C LEU A 244 -28.34 -3.81 -8.98
N GLN A 245 -28.98 -2.77 -8.43
CA GLN A 245 -30.42 -2.54 -8.61
C GLN A 245 -30.72 -1.81 -9.93
N ASP A 246 -31.25 -2.56 -10.92
CA ASP A 246 -31.73 -2.03 -12.20
C ASP A 246 -30.78 -0.98 -12.82
N PRO A 247 -29.51 -1.32 -13.08
CA PRO A 247 -28.56 -0.38 -13.65
C PRO A 247 -29.00 0.03 -15.06
N LYS A 248 -28.84 1.31 -15.37
CA LYS A 248 -29.19 1.96 -16.64
C LYS A 248 -28.00 2.76 -17.16
N VAL A 249 -27.94 2.92 -18.47
CA VAL A 249 -26.98 3.84 -19.10
C VAL A 249 -27.19 5.25 -18.52
N GLY A 250 -26.11 5.89 -18.10
CA GLY A 250 -26.11 7.19 -17.44
C GLY A 250 -26.14 7.13 -15.91
N ASP A 251 -26.46 6.00 -15.29
CA ASP A 251 -26.38 5.85 -13.84
C ASP A 251 -24.93 6.01 -13.33
N ILE A 252 -24.81 6.38 -12.05
CA ILE A 252 -23.53 6.44 -11.35
C ILE A 252 -23.34 5.18 -10.52
N ILE A 253 -22.23 4.48 -10.77
CA ILE A 253 -21.74 3.38 -9.96
C ILE A 253 -20.73 3.93 -8.95
N ALA A 254 -20.90 3.58 -7.68
CA ALA A 254 -19.95 3.89 -6.62
C ALA A 254 -19.18 2.62 -6.22
N VAL A 255 -17.87 2.73 -6.18
CA VAL A 255 -16.93 1.68 -5.71
C VAL A 255 -16.20 2.22 -4.48
N PRO A 256 -16.56 1.76 -3.27
CA PRO A 256 -15.93 2.23 -2.04
C PRO A 256 -14.53 1.63 -1.85
N VAL A 257 -13.83 2.14 -0.84
CA VAL A 257 -12.52 1.62 -0.37
C VAL A 257 -11.39 1.82 -1.41
N THR A 258 -11.46 2.90 -2.17
CA THR A 258 -10.53 3.19 -3.29
C THR A 258 -9.51 4.28 -2.97
N GLY A 259 -9.42 4.71 -1.70
CA GLY A 259 -8.51 5.79 -1.30
C GLY A 259 -7.05 5.41 -1.22
N ALA A 260 -6.74 4.11 -1.16
CA ALA A 260 -5.38 3.59 -1.18
C ALA A 260 -5.10 2.91 -2.52
N TYR A 261 -3.90 3.14 -3.06
CA TYR A 261 -3.31 2.45 -4.22
C TYR A 261 -4.01 2.57 -5.58
N CYS A 262 -5.31 2.84 -5.66
CA CYS A 262 -6.02 3.03 -6.94
C CYS A 262 -5.44 4.21 -7.72
N LEU A 263 -5.56 5.44 -7.20
CA LEU A 263 -5.07 6.64 -7.90
C LEU A 263 -3.54 6.64 -8.07
N THR A 264 -2.79 6.17 -7.07
CA THR A 264 -1.31 6.18 -7.13
C THR A 264 -0.78 5.19 -8.18
N MET A 265 -1.56 4.17 -8.54
CA MET A 265 -1.25 3.24 -9.64
C MET A 265 -1.99 3.57 -10.93
N ALA A 266 -2.68 4.72 -10.99
CA ALA A 266 -3.37 5.14 -12.20
C ALA A 266 -2.38 5.37 -13.34
N ASN A 267 -2.76 4.94 -14.53
CA ASN A 267 -1.94 4.92 -15.73
C ASN A 267 -2.73 5.40 -16.95
N ASN A 268 -2.04 5.65 -18.06
CA ASN A 268 -2.64 6.21 -19.26
C ASN A 268 -2.95 5.14 -20.33
N TYR A 269 -3.20 3.88 -19.92
CA TYR A 269 -3.48 2.80 -20.86
C TYR A 269 -4.66 3.15 -21.78
N ASN A 270 -4.50 2.93 -23.09
CA ASN A 270 -5.43 3.35 -24.14
C ASN A 270 -5.76 4.86 -24.14
N GLY A 271 -4.80 5.71 -23.76
CA GLY A 271 -4.99 7.16 -23.68
C GLY A 271 -5.99 7.57 -22.59
N ALA A 272 -6.18 6.74 -21.57
CA ALA A 272 -6.94 7.13 -20.40
C ALA A 272 -6.28 8.32 -19.72
N ARG A 273 -7.12 9.21 -19.19
CA ARG A 273 -6.71 10.43 -18.50
C ARG A 273 -6.99 10.24 -17.03
N ARG A 274 -5.98 10.38 -16.18
CA ARG A 274 -6.13 10.18 -14.74
C ARG A 274 -7.31 10.99 -14.19
N PRO A 275 -8.16 10.38 -13.33
CA PRO A 275 -9.37 11.01 -12.86
C PRO A 275 -9.06 12.19 -11.92
N PRO A 276 -9.99 13.16 -11.77
CA PRO A 276 -9.86 14.19 -10.76
C PRO A 276 -10.07 13.60 -9.36
N VAL A 277 -9.55 14.30 -8.35
CA VAL A 277 -9.83 14.01 -6.93
C VAL A 277 -10.59 15.19 -6.34
N VAL A 278 -11.68 14.89 -5.65
CA VAL A 278 -12.55 15.87 -4.99
C VAL A 278 -12.66 15.52 -3.52
N PHE A 279 -12.37 16.48 -2.64
CA PHE A 279 -12.62 16.34 -1.21
C PHE A 279 -13.99 16.90 -0.86
N CYS A 280 -14.72 16.16 -0.03
CA CYS A 280 -16.04 16.52 0.44
C CYS A 280 -16.01 16.63 1.98
N LEU A 281 -16.44 17.77 2.52
CA LEU A 281 -16.55 18.01 3.96
C LEU A 281 -17.70 18.96 4.22
N ASP A 282 -18.58 18.64 5.17
CA ASP A 282 -19.69 19.50 5.62
C ASP A 282 -20.57 20.04 4.47
N GLY A 283 -20.87 19.19 3.48
CA GLY A 283 -21.68 19.54 2.31
C GLY A 283 -20.94 20.37 1.24
N LEU A 284 -19.67 20.70 1.45
CA LEU A 284 -18.82 21.40 0.48
C LEU A 284 -17.96 20.40 -0.30
N ALA A 285 -17.81 20.65 -1.60
CA ALA A 285 -16.95 19.87 -2.50
C ALA A 285 -15.84 20.75 -3.07
N ARG A 286 -14.60 20.27 -3.05
CA ARG A 286 -13.42 20.97 -3.58
C ARG A 286 -12.55 20.02 -4.39
N ALA A 287 -12.31 20.35 -5.66
CA ALA A 287 -11.31 19.66 -6.46
C ALA A 287 -9.90 19.93 -5.90
N VAL A 288 -9.14 18.86 -5.66
CA VAL A 288 -7.76 18.92 -5.17
C VAL A 288 -6.76 18.42 -6.21
N VAL A 289 -7.22 17.57 -7.14
CA VAL A 289 -6.48 17.16 -8.33
C VAL A 289 -7.42 17.31 -9.51
N ARG A 290 -7.00 18.04 -10.55
CA ARG A 290 -7.78 18.16 -11.80
C ARG A 290 -7.64 16.87 -12.62
N ARG A 291 -8.63 16.60 -13.48
CA ARG A 291 -8.51 15.54 -14.49
C ARG A 291 -7.39 15.90 -15.47
N GLU A 292 -6.68 14.90 -15.96
CA GLU A 292 -5.77 15.08 -17.09
C GLU A 292 -6.53 15.47 -18.37
N THR A 293 -5.87 16.24 -19.23
CA THR A 293 -6.33 16.61 -20.57
C THR A 293 -5.58 15.77 -21.61
N TYR A 294 -5.88 15.96 -22.90
CA TYR A 294 -5.11 15.29 -23.96
C TYR A 294 -3.71 15.88 -24.08
N GLU A 295 -3.54 17.17 -23.80
CA GLU A 295 -2.25 17.85 -23.78
C GLU A 295 -1.32 17.29 -22.70
N ASP A 296 -1.86 16.91 -21.53
CA ASP A 296 -1.06 16.25 -20.50
C ASP A 296 -0.44 14.95 -21.01
N LEU A 297 -1.18 14.18 -21.83
CA LEU A 297 -0.70 12.91 -22.41
C LEU A 297 0.48 13.12 -23.38
N LEU A 298 0.48 14.25 -24.09
CA LEU A 298 1.48 14.58 -25.11
C LEU A 298 2.65 15.39 -24.55
N SER A 299 2.62 15.76 -23.26
CA SER A 299 3.56 16.70 -22.64
C SER A 299 5.03 16.24 -22.63
N ARG A 300 5.29 14.96 -22.91
CA ARG A 300 6.64 14.37 -22.98
C ARG A 300 7.11 14.09 -24.40
N ASP A 301 6.23 14.24 -25.39
CA ASP A 301 6.57 13.96 -26.78
C ASP A 301 7.38 15.14 -27.33
N LEU A 302 8.47 14.83 -28.00
CA LEU A 302 9.29 15.82 -28.70
C LEU A 302 8.81 15.88 -30.17
N ASN A 303 8.77 17.11 -30.71
CA ASN A 303 8.41 17.36 -32.11
C ASN A 303 9.39 16.73 -33.10
#